data_AF-A0A957P3E0-F1
#
_entry.id   AF-A0A957P3E0-F1
#
_cell.length_a   1.000
_cell.length_b   1.000
_cell.length_c   1.000
_cell.angle_alpha   90.00
_cell.angle_beta   90.00
_cell.angle_gamma   90.00
#
_symmetry.space_group_name_H-M   'P 1'
#
loop_
_entity.id
_entity.type
_entity.pdbx_description
1 polymer ?
#
loop_
_entity_poly.entity_id
_entity_poly.type
_entity_poly.pdbx_seq_one_letter_code
_entity_poly.pdbx_strand_id
1 'polypeptide(L)' 'PRELLAEWEKRNPVVLFEQKLLAEGICDQVEIDEIQQRCEVEIADAVEYAESSPWPDPATVEEGIYAP' A
#
# COMPACT_ATOMS: atom_id res chain seq x y z
N PRO A 1 22.74 3.89 0.93
CA PRO A 1 23.57 2.73 0.52
C PRO A 1 22.75 1.44 0.56
N ARG A 2 22.91 0.52 -0.40
CA ARG A 2 22.14 -0.75 -0.46
C ARG A 2 22.15 -1.55 0.85
N GLU A 3 23.26 -1.49 1.57
CA GLU A 3 23.42 -2.19 2.86
C GLU A 3 22.45 -1.70 3.94
N LEU A 4 22.17 -0.38 4.00
CA LEU A 4 21.19 0.16 4.95
C LEU A 4 19.78 -0.33 4.62
N LEU A 5 19.38 -0.33 3.34
CA LEU A 5 18.07 -0.81 2.94
C LEU A 5 17.86 -2.28 3.36
N ALA A 6 18.86 -3.13 3.15
CA ALA A 6 18.80 -4.53 3.57
C ALA A 6 18.73 -4.71 5.10
N GLU A 7 19.37 -3.83 5.88
CA GLU A 7 19.24 -3.83 7.34
C GLU A 7 17.81 -3.49 7.77
N TRP A 8 17.22 -2.46 7.16
CA TRP A 8 15.87 -2.00 7.47
C TRP A 8 14.78 -2.95 6.97
N GLU A 9 15.01 -3.64 5.85
CA GLU A 9 14.09 -4.64 5.31
C GLU A 9 13.92 -5.84 6.26
N LYS A 10 14.98 -6.24 6.97
CA LYS A 10 14.89 -7.25 8.05
C LYS A 10 14.03 -6.79 9.24
N ARG A 11 13.82 -5.48 9.38
CA ARG A 11 13.00 -4.87 10.42
C ARG A 11 11.61 -4.48 9.91
N ASN A 12 11.20 -5.00 8.75
CA ASN A 12 9.88 -4.71 8.21
C ASN A 12 8.78 -5.14 9.20
N PRO A 13 7.99 -4.18 9.73
CA PRO A 13 6.99 -4.48 10.76
C PRO A 13 5.86 -5.38 10.24
N VAL A 14 5.55 -5.34 8.94
CA VAL A 14 4.49 -6.17 8.34
C VAL A 14 4.89 -7.64 8.40
N VAL A 15 6.09 -7.98 7.92
CA VAL A 15 6.62 -9.35 7.93
C VAL A 15 6.77 -9.88 9.36
N LEU A 16 7.28 -9.03 10.26
CA LEU A 16 7.46 -9.42 11.66
C LEU A 16 6.13 -9.70 12.36
N PHE A 17 5.10 -8.93 12.05
CA PHE A 17 3.78 -9.12 12.64
C PHE A 17 3.05 -10.32 12.06
N GLU A 18 3.12 -10.54 10.75
CA GLU A 18 2.64 -11.76 10.09
C GLU A 18 3.24 -13.02 10.74
N GLN A 19 4.56 -13.08 10.91
CA GLN A 19 5.23 -14.21 11.55
C GLN A 19 4.75 -14.42 12.98
N LYS A 20 4.50 -13.33 13.72
CA LYS A 20 3.97 -13.39 15.08
C LYS A 20 2.57 -13.99 15.10
N LEU A 21 1.68 -13.55 14.21
CA LEU A 21 0.30 -14.05 14.16
C LEU A 21 0.24 -15.54 13.81
N LEU A 22 1.07 -15.98 12.85
CA LEU A 22 1.22 -17.39 12.50
C LEU A 22 1.77 -18.22 13.67
N ALA A 23 2.79 -17.71 14.37
CA ALA A 23 3.40 -18.39 15.51
C ALA A 23 2.44 -18.50 16.71
N GLU A 24 1.58 -17.51 16.91
CA GLU A 24 0.54 -17.51 17.95
C GLU A 24 -0.71 -18.30 17.52
N GLY A 25 -0.78 -18.78 16.27
CA GLY A 25 -1.92 -19.53 15.73
C GLY A 25 -3.20 -18.71 15.63
N ILE A 26 -3.07 -17.37 15.54
CA ILE A 26 -4.19 -16.43 15.43
C ILE A 26 -4.80 -16.47 14.03
N CYS A 27 -3.97 -16.72 13.02
CA CYS A 27 -4.37 -16.93 11.65
C CYS A 27 -3.50 -18.02 11.01
N ASP A 28 -3.91 -18.50 9.84
CA ASP A 28 -3.10 -19.38 9.00
C ASP A 28 -2.55 -18.66 7.76
N GLN A 29 -1.73 -19.38 6.98
CA GLN A 29 -1.13 -18.81 5.77
C GLN A 29 -2.19 -18.49 4.70
N VAL A 30 -3.28 -19.25 4.65
CA VAL A 30 -4.35 -19.05 3.65
C VAL A 30 -5.05 -17.73 3.91
N GLU A 31 -5.38 -17.43 5.16
CA GLU A 31 -6.00 -16.16 5.54
C GLU A 31 -5.10 -14.96 5.21
N ILE A 32 -3.78 -15.09 5.37
CA ILE A 32 -2.82 -14.04 4.99
C ILE A 32 -2.77 -13.87 3.49
N ASP A 33 -2.67 -14.96 2.73
CA ASP A 33 -2.62 -14.93 1.27
C ASP A 33 -3.91 -14.31 0.69
N GLU A 34 -5.08 -14.59 1.29
CA GLU A 34 -6.34 -13.97 0.91
C GLU A 34 -6.36 -12.45 1.18
N ILE A 35 -5.79 -11.99 2.29
CA ILE A 35 -5.66 -10.54 2.57
C ILE A 35 -4.76 -9.90 1.51
N GLN A 36 -3.61 -10.52 1.23
CA GLN A 36 -2.65 -10.05 0.23
C GLN A 36 -3.32 -9.89 -1.14
N GLN A 37 -4.07 -10.91 -1.57
CA GLN A 37 -4.78 -10.90 -2.84
C GLN A 37 -5.84 -9.79 -2.90
N ARG A 38 -6.60 -9.57 -1.81
CA ARG A 38 -7.56 -8.46 -1.76
C ARG A 38 -6.87 -7.11 -1.90
N CYS A 39 -5.74 -6.90 -1.23
CA CYS A 39 -4.95 -5.67 -1.36
C CYS A 39 -4.43 -5.48 -2.79
N GLU A 40 -3.96 -6.53 -3.45
CA GLU A 40 -3.50 -6.46 -4.86
C GLU A 40 -4.62 -6.02 -5.80
N VAL A 41 -5.84 -6.56 -5.62
CA VAL A 41 -7.01 -6.16 -6.40
C VAL A 41 -7.38 -4.71 -6.14
N GLU A 42 -7.43 -4.28 -4.88
CA GLU A 42 -7.75 -2.89 -4.51
C GLU A 42 -6.75 -1.90 -5.12
N ILE A 43 -5.46 -2.25 -5.11
CA ILE A 43 -4.41 -1.42 -5.73
C ILE A 43 -4.59 -1.38 -7.24
N ALA A 44 -4.86 -2.51 -7.90
CA ALA A 44 -5.07 -2.56 -9.33
C ALA A 44 -6.27 -1.69 -9.76
N ASP A 45 -7.39 -1.78 -9.04
CA ASP A 45 -8.58 -0.98 -9.28
C ASP A 45 -8.31 0.52 -9.07
N ALA A 46 -7.55 0.87 -8.03
CA ALA A 46 -7.18 2.26 -7.75
C ALA A 46 -6.24 2.84 -8.83
N VAL A 47 -5.31 2.03 -9.35
CA VAL A 47 -4.43 2.42 -10.46
C VAL A 47 -5.23 2.64 -11.74
N GLU A 48 -6.10 1.70 -12.11
CA GLU A 48 -6.97 1.84 -13.29
C GLU A 48 -7.85 3.08 -13.19
N TYR A 49 -8.40 3.35 -12.01
CA TYR A 49 -9.17 4.58 -11.77
C TYR A 49 -8.31 5.84 -11.95
N ALA A 50 -7.08 5.85 -11.41
CA ALA A 50 -6.18 7.00 -11.53
C ALA A 50 -5.74 7.25 -12.98
N GLU A 51 -5.48 6.19 -13.76
CA GLU A 51 -5.05 6.28 -15.15
C GLU A 51 -6.20 6.63 -16.11
N SER A 52 -7.41 6.15 -15.83
CA SER A 52 -8.62 6.47 -16.61
C SER A 52 -9.24 7.82 -16.25
N SER A 53 -8.82 8.43 -15.14
CA SER A 53 -9.32 9.72 -14.69
C SER A 53 -9.00 10.82 -15.71
N PRO A 54 -9.97 11.70 -16.04
CA PRO A 54 -9.73 12.80 -16.94
C PRO A 54 -8.71 13.77 -16.34
N TRP A 55 -7.96 14.45 -17.21
CA TRP A 55 -7.09 15.54 -16.79
C TRP A 55 -7.90 16.64 -16.09
N PRO A 56 -7.35 17.27 -15.04
CA PRO A 56 -7.99 18.40 -14.40
C PRO A 56 -8.15 19.56 -15.39
N ASP A 57 -9.18 20.38 -15.19
CA ASP A 57 -9.42 21.57 -16.00
C ASP A 57 -8.26 22.56 -15.82
N PRO A 58 -7.57 22.99 -16.89
CA PRO A 58 -6.51 23.99 -16.79
C PRO A 58 -6.94 25.30 -16.11
N ALA A 59 -8.24 25.64 -16.12
CA ALA A 59 -8.76 26.83 -15.46
C ALA A 59 -8.66 26.77 -13.92
N THR A 60 -8.58 25.58 -13.32
CA THR A 60 -8.51 25.41 -11.86
C THR A 60 -7.07 25.46 -11.31
N VAL A 61 -6.09 25.84 -12.13
CA VAL A 61 -4.66 25.81 -11.75
C VAL A 61 -4.31 26.74 -10.59
N GLU A 62 -5.06 27.84 -10.40
CA GLU A 62 -4.83 28.81 -9.33
C GLU A 62 -5.63 28.48 -8.05
N GLU A 63 -6.51 27.47 -8.09
CA GLU A 63 -7.30 27.06 -6.93
C GLU A 63 -6.41 26.40 -5.86
N GLY A 64 -6.64 26.74 -4.59
CA GLY A 64 -5.88 26.18 -3.46
C GLY A 64 -4.55 26.87 -3.16
N ILE A 65 -4.19 27.96 -3.85
CA ILE A 65 -2.98 28.75 -3.55
C ILE A 65 -3.07 29.46 -2.19
N TYR A 66 -4.25 30.00 -1.86
CA TYR A 66 -4.53 30.61 -0.56
C TYR A 66 -5.75 29.96 0.10
N ALA A 67 -5.69 29.81 1.42
CA ALA A 67 -6.85 29.43 2.22
C ALA A 67 -7.79 30.65 2.40
N PRO A 68 -9.11 30.44 2.63
CA PRO A 68 -10.09 31.51 2.81
C PRO A 68 -9.81 32.41 4.03
#